data_AF-A0A847T8F2-F1
#
_entry.id   AF-A0A847T8F2-F1
#
_cell.length_a   1.000
_cell.length_b   1.000
_cell.length_c   1.000
_cell.angle_alpha   90.00
_cell.angle_beta   90.00
_cell.angle_gamma   90.00
#
_symmetry.space_group_name_H-M   'P 1'
#
loop_
_entity.id
_entity.type
_entity.pdbx_description
1 polymer ?
#
loop_
_entity_poly.entity_id
_entity_poly.type
_entity_poly.pdbx_seq_one_letter_code
_entity_poly.pdbx_strand_id
1 'polypeptide(L)'
;MRYLILFLSTLLFTLETSAQQSAWTIVPGQRIGQIKLEAPAQSLAVLGKPDGGDAAMMKAWRIWYSRKKDNSIDSTHMLAVFTAMRTQDTQYVKQIRVNSPKFKTAKGVGAGSTLSAIKKAYPGVKLVRLYETANKAKRIAVYEDTQQGIAFETANSRSRKPICAMVVVFDPGESAAGYLDFHVGFDLMNPVEP
;
A
#
# COMPACT_ATOMS: atom_id res chain seq x y z
N MET A 1 -14.53 -42.33 -28.07
CA MET A 1 -14.94 -41.02 -27.49
C MET A 1 -14.74 -41.01 -25.96
N ARG A 2 -13.51 -41.15 -25.46
CA ARG A 2 -13.23 -41.18 -24.01
C ARG A 2 -11.97 -40.39 -23.59
N TYR A 3 -11.27 -39.80 -24.56
CA TYR A 3 -10.06 -39.00 -24.33
C TYR A 3 -10.28 -37.49 -24.51
N LEU A 4 -11.48 -37.06 -24.89
CA LEU A 4 -11.78 -35.64 -25.13
C LEU A 4 -12.21 -34.87 -23.87
N ILE A 5 -12.48 -35.56 -22.75
CA ILE A 5 -12.94 -34.93 -21.50
C ILE A 5 -11.77 -34.60 -20.55
N LEU A 6 -10.58 -35.17 -20.76
CA LEU A 6 -9.40 -34.94 -19.91
C LEU A 6 -8.57 -33.70 -20.26
N PHE A 7 -8.81 -33.06 -21.41
CA PHE A 7 -8.09 -31.83 -21.81
C PHE A 7 -8.80 -30.53 -21.41
N LEU A 8 -10.06 -30.60 -20.97
CA LEU A 8 -10.82 -29.40 -20.59
C LEU A 8 -10.65 -29.02 -19.11
N SER A 9 -10.23 -29.96 -18.25
CA SER A 9 -10.02 -29.71 -16.82
C SER A 9 -8.66 -29.06 -16.50
N THR A 10 -7.66 -29.17 -17.37
CA THR A 10 -6.35 -28.53 -17.18
C THR A 10 -6.32 -27.06 -17.60
N LEU A 11 -7.26 -26.62 -18.45
CA LEU A 11 -7.35 -25.22 -18.89
C LEU A 11 -8.04 -24.30 -17.88
N LEU A 12 -8.87 -24.85 -16.98
CA LEU A 12 -9.58 -24.07 -15.95
C LEU A 12 -8.68 -23.71 -14.75
N PHE A 13 -7.71 -24.56 -14.40
CA PHE A 13 -6.80 -24.31 -13.27
C PHE A 13 -5.73 -23.22 -13.54
N THR A 14 -5.39 -22.96 -14.80
CA THR A 14 -4.37 -21.94 -15.14
C THR A 14 -4.92 -20.51 -15.09
N LEU A 15 -6.20 -20.31 -15.38
CA LEU A 15 -6.84 -18.99 -15.37
C LEU A 15 -7.02 -18.43 -13.95
N GLU A 16 -7.41 -19.27 -13.00
CA GLU A 16 -7.59 -18.86 -11.59
C GLU A 16 -6.29 -18.36 -10.95
N THR A 17 -5.16 -18.99 -11.29
CA THR A 17 -3.84 -18.61 -10.78
C THR A 17 -3.43 -17.19 -11.21
N SER A 18 -3.74 -16.79 -12.45
CA SER A 18 -3.40 -15.45 -12.96
C SER A 18 -4.24 -14.33 -12.31
N ALA A 19 -5.54 -14.57 -12.10
CA ALA A 19 -6.46 -13.62 -11.47
C ALA A 19 -6.10 -13.41 -9.99
N GLN A 20 -5.74 -14.49 -9.28
CA GLN A 20 -5.33 -14.44 -7.88
C GLN A 20 -3.97 -13.74 -7.69
N GLN A 21 -3.03 -13.89 -8.63
CA GLN A 21 -1.74 -13.20 -8.59
C GLN A 21 -1.89 -11.68 -8.79
N SER A 22 -2.85 -11.24 -9.60
CA SER A 22 -3.16 -9.81 -9.77
C SER A 22 -3.66 -9.13 -8.49
N ALA A 23 -4.41 -9.86 -7.65
CA ALA A 23 -5.06 -9.32 -6.46
C ALA A 23 -4.08 -8.85 -5.36
N TRP A 24 -2.87 -9.42 -5.33
CA TRP A 24 -1.83 -9.09 -4.34
C TRP A 24 -0.64 -8.34 -4.97
N THR A 25 -0.78 -7.86 -6.20
CA THR A 25 0.31 -7.16 -6.89
C THR A 25 0.26 -5.65 -6.59
N ILE A 26 1.43 -5.09 -6.27
CA ILE A 26 1.68 -3.65 -6.22
C ILE A 26 2.26 -3.23 -7.57
N VAL A 27 1.58 -2.31 -8.26
CA VAL A 27 2.08 -1.69 -9.49
C VAL A 27 2.37 -0.22 -9.19
N PRO A 28 3.65 0.16 -9.06
CA PRO A 28 4.06 1.56 -8.83
C PRO A 28 3.35 2.53 -9.78
N GLY A 29 2.89 3.66 -9.25
CA GLY A 29 2.27 4.70 -10.07
C GLY A 29 0.90 4.36 -10.65
N GLN A 30 0.30 3.21 -10.29
CA GLN A 30 -0.93 2.75 -10.93
C GLN A 30 -1.94 2.12 -9.98
N ARG A 31 -1.55 1.11 -9.19
CA ARG A 31 -2.51 0.33 -8.39
C ARG A 31 -1.88 -0.50 -7.28
N ILE A 32 -2.71 -0.88 -6.31
CA ILE A 32 -2.44 -1.98 -5.37
C ILE A 32 -3.62 -2.94 -5.42
N GLY A 33 -3.35 -4.19 -5.80
CA GLY A 33 -4.39 -5.18 -6.03
C GLY A 33 -5.41 -4.68 -7.05
N GLN A 34 -6.68 -4.66 -6.66
CA GLN A 34 -7.79 -4.21 -7.51
C GLN A 34 -8.00 -2.69 -7.51
N ILE A 35 -7.31 -1.96 -6.62
CA ILE A 35 -7.53 -0.51 -6.41
C ILE A 35 -6.58 0.27 -7.30
N LYS A 36 -7.14 1.07 -8.20
CA LYS A 36 -6.38 1.88 -9.16
C LYS A 36 -6.36 3.35 -8.72
N LEU A 37 -5.22 3.99 -8.92
CA LEU A 37 -5.12 5.45 -8.89
C LEU A 37 -6.03 6.04 -9.97
N GLU A 38 -6.50 7.26 -9.71
CA GLU A 38 -7.38 8.02 -10.59
C GLU A 38 -8.71 7.31 -10.92
N ALA A 39 -9.05 6.24 -10.21
CA ALA A 39 -10.37 5.62 -10.31
C ALA A 39 -11.38 6.38 -9.43
N PRO A 40 -12.67 6.47 -9.83
CA PRO A 40 -13.71 7.02 -8.99
C PRO A 40 -13.83 6.26 -7.66
N ALA A 41 -14.13 6.95 -6.57
CA ALA A 41 -14.26 6.36 -5.23
C ALA A 41 -15.33 5.25 -5.16
N GLN A 42 -16.32 5.28 -6.06
CA GLN A 42 -17.34 4.22 -6.20
C GLN A 42 -16.73 2.86 -6.56
N SER A 43 -15.58 2.85 -7.25
CA SER A 43 -14.86 1.60 -7.55
C SER A 43 -14.37 0.86 -6.30
N LEU A 44 -14.28 1.54 -5.15
CA LEU A 44 -13.87 0.94 -3.88
C LEU A 44 -14.95 0.03 -3.28
N ALA A 45 -16.17 0.02 -3.81
CA ALA A 45 -17.26 -0.83 -3.33
C ALA A 45 -16.90 -2.33 -3.33
N VAL A 46 -15.96 -2.76 -4.18
CA VAL A 46 -15.44 -4.13 -4.23
C VAL A 46 -14.75 -4.57 -2.92
N LEU A 47 -14.33 -3.62 -2.08
CA LEU A 47 -13.71 -3.88 -0.77
C LEU A 47 -14.75 -4.00 0.36
N GLY A 48 -16.02 -3.72 0.08
CA GLY A 48 -17.06 -3.56 1.10
C GLY A 48 -16.88 -2.30 1.95
N LYS A 49 -17.65 -2.22 3.04
CA LYS A 49 -17.63 -1.07 3.95
C LYS A 49 -16.25 -0.93 4.63
N PRO A 50 -15.63 0.27 4.64
CA PRO A 50 -14.41 0.50 5.40
C PRO A 50 -14.65 0.36 6.91
N ASP A 51 -13.65 -0.12 7.62
CA ASP A 51 -13.63 -0.25 9.08
C ASP A 51 -13.45 1.10 9.78
N GLY A 52 -12.72 2.01 9.14
CA GLY A 52 -12.42 3.32 9.68
C GLY A 52 -12.18 4.33 8.57
N GLY A 53 -12.15 5.60 8.94
CA GLY A 53 -11.99 6.68 7.99
C GLY A 53 -12.47 8.00 8.57
N ASP A 54 -12.32 9.03 7.74
CA ASP A 54 -12.68 10.41 7.98
C ASP A 54 -12.87 11.07 6.62
N ALA A 55 -13.77 12.03 6.56
CA ALA A 55 -14.06 12.76 5.35
C ALA A 55 -14.23 14.23 5.70
N ALA A 56 -13.31 15.05 5.20
CA ALA A 56 -13.26 16.47 5.49
C ALA A 56 -12.70 17.21 4.28
N MET A 57 -13.15 18.47 4.08
CA MET A 57 -12.61 19.38 3.07
C MET A 57 -12.46 18.76 1.67
N MET A 58 -13.52 18.11 1.20
CA MET A 58 -13.59 17.45 -0.13
C MET A 58 -12.58 16.31 -0.33
N LYS A 59 -12.05 15.77 0.77
CA LYS A 59 -11.15 14.62 0.81
C LYS A 59 -11.75 13.54 1.70
N ALA A 60 -11.33 12.30 1.50
CA ALA A 60 -11.67 11.21 2.40
C ALA A 60 -10.52 10.21 2.46
N TRP A 61 -10.28 9.68 3.66
CA TRP A 61 -9.48 8.47 3.84
C TRP A 61 -10.39 7.34 4.31
N ARG A 62 -10.15 6.15 3.78
CA ARG A 62 -10.92 4.94 4.08
C ARG A 62 -9.94 3.83 4.39
N ILE A 63 -10.20 3.08 5.46
CA ILE A 63 -9.30 2.06 6.00
C ILE A 63 -10.06 0.74 6.08
N TRP A 64 -9.43 -0.32 5.59
CA TRP A 64 -9.87 -1.69 5.76
C TRP A 64 -8.78 -2.45 6.51
N TYR A 65 -9.15 -3.12 7.58
CA TYR A 65 -8.27 -4.00 8.33
C TYR A 65 -8.44 -5.44 7.88
N SER A 66 -7.39 -6.24 8.08
CA SER A 66 -7.51 -7.68 7.93
C SER A 66 -8.44 -8.25 9.00
N ARG A 67 -8.91 -9.48 8.78
CA ARG A 67 -9.71 -10.23 9.76
C ARG A 67 -8.92 -11.41 10.28
N LYS A 68 -9.07 -11.72 11.57
CA LYS A 68 -8.59 -12.98 12.17
C LYS A 68 -9.53 -14.12 11.77
N LYS A 69 -9.18 -15.36 12.17
CA LYS A 69 -9.98 -16.56 11.88
C LYS A 69 -11.40 -16.49 12.47
N ASP A 70 -11.57 -15.81 13.60
CA ASP A 70 -12.85 -15.57 14.26
C ASP A 70 -13.61 -14.35 13.68
N ASN A 71 -13.15 -13.82 12.54
CA ASN A 71 -13.70 -12.64 11.86
C ASN A 71 -13.55 -11.30 12.64
N SER A 72 -12.84 -11.30 13.77
CA SER A 72 -12.52 -10.05 14.49
C SER A 72 -11.48 -9.21 13.73
N ILE A 73 -11.45 -7.89 13.97
CA ILE A 73 -10.47 -6.98 13.37
C ILE A 73 -9.04 -7.39 13.75
N ASP A 74 -8.18 -7.49 12.74
CA ASP A 74 -6.73 -7.54 12.87
C ASP A 74 -6.13 -6.20 12.40
N SER A 75 -5.85 -5.32 13.36
CA SER A 75 -5.31 -3.99 13.08
C SER A 75 -3.83 -3.98 12.68
N THR A 76 -3.15 -5.13 12.71
CA THR A 76 -1.75 -5.23 12.29
C THR A 76 -1.57 -5.07 10.78
N HIS A 77 -2.62 -5.36 10.01
CA HIS A 77 -2.63 -5.31 8.56
C HIS A 77 -3.78 -4.46 8.05
N MET A 78 -3.46 -3.42 7.29
CA MET A 78 -4.39 -2.45 6.75
C MET A 78 -4.16 -2.21 5.25
N LEU A 79 -5.25 -1.84 4.58
CA LEU A 79 -5.30 -1.13 3.32
C LEU A 79 -5.94 0.23 3.59
N ALA A 80 -5.28 1.31 3.25
CA ALA A 80 -5.84 2.65 3.35
C ALA A 80 -5.85 3.33 1.98
N VAL A 81 -6.97 3.96 1.64
CA VAL A 81 -7.17 4.65 0.36
C VAL A 81 -7.55 6.09 0.64
N PHE A 82 -6.77 7.01 0.08
CA PHE A 82 -7.08 8.42 0.10
C PHE A 82 -7.70 8.84 -1.22
N THR A 83 -8.79 9.59 -1.15
CA THR A 83 -9.49 10.13 -2.31
C THR A 83 -9.69 11.63 -2.16
N ALA A 84 -9.63 12.36 -3.26
CA ALA A 84 -9.91 13.79 -3.30
C ALA A 84 -10.92 14.11 -4.41
N MET A 85 -11.74 15.12 -4.18
CA MET A 85 -12.71 15.58 -5.15
C MET A 85 -12.03 16.22 -6.37
N ARG A 86 -12.44 15.81 -7.58
CA ARG A 86 -11.98 16.41 -8.84
C ARG A 86 -13.13 17.08 -9.59
N THR A 87 -14.32 16.51 -9.51
CA THR A 87 -15.57 17.07 -10.03
C THR A 87 -16.52 17.30 -8.87
N GLN A 88 -17.58 18.07 -9.06
CA GLN A 88 -18.51 18.48 -8.01
C GLN A 88 -19.03 17.32 -7.12
N ASP A 89 -19.20 16.12 -7.68
CA ASP A 89 -19.81 14.98 -6.98
C ASP A 89 -18.95 13.71 -7.00
N THR A 90 -17.68 13.80 -7.44
CA THR A 90 -16.84 12.60 -7.55
C THR A 90 -15.44 12.81 -6.99
N GLN A 91 -15.13 11.99 -5.99
CA GLN A 91 -13.79 11.80 -5.47
C GLN A 91 -13.06 10.72 -6.26
N TYR A 92 -11.77 10.92 -6.46
CA TYR A 92 -10.90 10.01 -7.18
C TYR A 92 -9.78 9.53 -6.27
N VAL A 93 -9.34 8.29 -6.44
CA VAL A 93 -8.22 7.70 -5.69
C VAL A 93 -6.93 8.44 -6.04
N LYS A 94 -6.28 9.04 -5.04
CA LYS A 94 -5.00 9.74 -5.22
C LYS A 94 -3.82 9.01 -4.58
N GLN A 95 -4.11 8.15 -3.60
CA GLN A 95 -3.08 7.41 -2.91
C GLN A 95 -3.63 6.11 -2.31
N ILE A 96 -2.80 5.06 -2.36
CA ILE A 96 -3.12 3.75 -1.82
C ILE A 96 -1.96 3.30 -0.92
N ARG A 97 -2.26 2.88 0.30
CA ARG A 97 -1.29 2.46 1.33
C ARG A 97 -1.59 1.02 1.75
N VAL A 98 -0.58 0.17 1.86
CA VAL A 98 -0.74 -1.20 2.35
C VAL A 98 0.47 -1.68 3.16
N ASN A 99 0.22 -2.40 4.25
CA ASN A 99 1.28 -3.02 5.07
C ASN A 99 1.16 -4.55 5.21
N SER A 100 0.17 -5.16 4.57
CA SER A 100 0.07 -6.63 4.56
C SER A 100 1.24 -7.24 3.77
N PRO A 101 1.96 -8.24 4.32
CA PRO A 101 3.11 -8.86 3.66
C PRO A 101 2.72 -9.65 2.41
N LYS A 102 1.42 -9.91 2.18
CA LYS A 102 0.91 -10.55 0.97
C LYS A 102 1.15 -9.71 -0.28
N PHE A 103 1.10 -8.39 -0.16
CA PHE A 103 1.26 -7.50 -1.30
C PHE A 103 2.74 -7.31 -1.66
N LYS A 104 3.07 -7.55 -2.94
CA LYS A 104 4.42 -7.40 -3.47
C LYS A 104 4.41 -6.73 -4.83
N THR A 105 5.47 -5.97 -5.12
CA THR A 105 5.73 -5.51 -6.48
C THR A 105 6.18 -6.67 -7.38
N ALA A 106 6.18 -6.49 -8.69
CA ALA A 106 6.75 -7.46 -9.62
C ALA A 106 8.24 -7.76 -9.34
N LYS A 107 8.94 -6.85 -8.64
CA LYS A 107 10.33 -7.00 -8.20
C LYS A 107 10.45 -7.70 -6.83
N GLY A 108 9.35 -8.21 -6.28
CA GLY A 108 9.31 -8.99 -5.05
C GLY A 108 9.42 -8.20 -3.75
N VAL A 109 9.36 -6.85 -3.78
CA VAL A 109 9.47 -6.02 -2.58
C VAL A 109 8.10 -5.55 -2.08
N GLY A 110 7.97 -5.36 -0.77
CA GLY A 110 6.80 -4.81 -0.10
C GLY A 110 6.99 -4.77 1.41
N ALA A 111 5.91 -4.76 2.20
CA ALA A 111 6.00 -4.85 3.65
C ALA A 111 6.80 -6.11 4.07
N GLY A 112 7.70 -5.97 5.04
CA GLY A 112 8.66 -7.00 5.45
C GLY A 112 9.99 -7.00 4.67
N SER A 113 10.11 -6.28 3.55
CA SER A 113 11.37 -6.18 2.80
C SER A 113 12.41 -5.31 3.52
N THR A 114 13.69 -5.66 3.37
CA THR A 114 14.79 -4.83 3.90
C THR A 114 15.03 -3.60 3.02
N LEU A 115 15.59 -2.53 3.60
CA LEU A 115 15.98 -1.34 2.84
C LEU A 115 16.98 -1.68 1.70
N SER A 116 17.87 -2.65 1.90
CA SER A 116 18.82 -3.08 0.87
C SER A 116 18.10 -3.72 -0.33
N ALA A 117 17.10 -4.59 -0.07
CA ALA A 117 16.29 -5.17 -1.13
C ALA A 117 15.48 -4.09 -1.89
N ILE A 118 14.96 -3.11 -1.18
CA ILE A 118 14.22 -1.97 -1.77
C ILE A 118 15.13 -1.15 -2.68
N LYS A 119 16.30 -0.73 -2.19
CA LYS A 119 17.27 0.04 -3.00
C LYS A 119 17.77 -0.75 -4.22
N LYS A 120 17.89 -2.08 -4.11
CA LYS A 120 18.25 -2.94 -5.25
C LYS A 120 17.12 -2.97 -6.30
N ALA A 121 15.87 -3.09 -5.87
CA ALA A 121 14.71 -3.15 -6.78
C ALA A 121 14.36 -1.77 -7.37
N TYR A 122 14.58 -0.70 -6.62
CA TYR A 122 14.26 0.67 -6.97
C TYR A 122 15.45 1.57 -6.67
N PRO A 123 16.47 1.61 -7.55
CA PRO A 123 17.67 2.41 -7.33
C PRO A 123 17.41 3.92 -7.29
N GLY A 124 16.26 4.38 -7.80
CA GLY A 124 15.82 5.78 -7.75
C GLY A 124 15.24 6.24 -6.41
N VAL A 125 15.03 5.34 -5.43
CA VAL A 125 14.46 5.72 -4.13
C VAL A 125 15.38 6.66 -3.35
N LYS A 126 14.82 7.74 -2.84
CA LYS A 126 15.51 8.74 -2.00
C LYS A 126 14.84 8.83 -0.65
N LEU A 127 15.64 9.00 0.42
CA LEU A 127 15.09 9.37 1.72
C LEU A 127 14.54 10.80 1.62
N VAL A 128 13.27 11.00 1.97
CA VAL A 128 12.62 12.32 1.86
C VAL A 128 12.07 12.82 3.19
N ARG A 129 11.71 11.92 4.09
CA ARG A 129 11.11 12.25 5.39
C ARG A 129 11.62 11.32 6.46
N LEU A 130 11.71 11.88 7.66
CA LEU A 130 12.13 11.16 8.83
C LEU A 130 11.33 11.59 10.05
N TYR A 131 10.93 10.60 10.84
CA TYR A 131 10.17 10.80 12.06
C TYR A 131 10.78 10.01 13.19
N GLU A 132 10.88 10.63 14.36
CA GLU A 132 11.46 10.00 15.54
C GLU A 132 10.62 10.32 16.79
N THR A 133 10.50 9.34 17.68
CA THR A 133 10.02 9.60 19.05
C THR A 133 11.02 10.49 19.80
N ALA A 134 10.57 11.33 20.73
CA ALA A 134 11.44 12.24 21.50
C ALA A 134 12.64 11.54 22.17
N ASN A 135 12.46 10.30 22.65
CA ASN A 135 13.54 9.50 23.27
C ASN A 135 14.39 8.70 22.25
N LYS A 136 14.19 8.91 20.95
CA LYS A 136 14.84 8.23 19.81
C LYS A 136 14.70 6.70 19.81
N ALA A 137 13.68 6.15 20.47
CA ALA A 137 13.47 4.70 20.56
C ALA A 137 12.87 4.09 19.29
N LYS A 138 12.05 4.88 18.57
CA LYS A 138 11.42 4.49 17.31
C LYS A 138 11.73 5.54 16.24
N ARG A 139 11.91 5.05 15.02
CA ARG A 139 12.16 5.88 13.84
C ARG A 139 11.36 5.34 12.65
N ILE A 140 10.72 6.24 11.91
CA ILE A 140 10.12 5.97 10.60
C ILE A 140 10.90 6.78 9.56
N ALA A 141 11.34 6.11 8.50
CA ALA A 141 12.00 6.74 7.38
C ALA A 141 11.20 6.47 6.10
N VAL A 142 10.88 7.52 5.36
CA VAL A 142 10.11 7.44 4.11
C VAL A 142 11.06 7.58 2.94
N TYR A 143 11.10 6.53 2.12
CA TYR A 143 11.87 6.49 0.89
C TYR A 143 10.95 6.56 -0.32
N GLU A 144 11.17 7.50 -1.22
CA GLU A 144 10.30 7.73 -2.39
C GLU A 144 11.07 7.55 -3.70
N ASP A 145 10.46 6.86 -4.66
CA ASP A 145 10.80 6.93 -6.08
C ASP A 145 9.62 7.60 -6.79
N THR A 146 9.70 8.93 -6.91
CA THR A 146 8.61 9.75 -7.46
C THR A 146 8.40 9.49 -8.95
N GLN A 147 9.45 9.12 -9.70
CA GLN A 147 9.33 8.75 -11.11
C GLN A 147 8.47 7.50 -11.29
N GLN A 148 8.60 6.53 -10.38
CA GLN A 148 7.77 5.32 -10.40
C GLN A 148 6.46 5.44 -9.62
N GLY A 149 6.24 6.52 -8.85
CA GLY A 149 5.02 6.69 -8.06
C GLY A 149 4.88 5.69 -6.91
N ILE A 150 5.97 5.46 -6.17
CA ILE A 150 6.01 4.52 -5.05
C ILE A 150 6.87 5.04 -3.88
N ALA A 151 6.41 4.77 -2.66
CA ALA A 151 7.18 4.98 -1.44
C ALA A 151 7.21 3.74 -0.55
N PHE A 152 8.25 3.67 0.28
CA PHE A 152 8.44 2.68 1.31
C PHE A 152 8.72 3.37 2.63
N GLU A 153 7.87 3.12 3.62
CA GLU A 153 8.13 3.53 5.00
C GLU A 153 8.86 2.39 5.69
N THR A 154 10.05 2.65 6.21
CA THR A 154 10.77 1.68 7.04
C THR A 154 10.67 2.08 8.49
N ALA A 155 10.34 1.13 9.36
CA ALA A 155 10.32 1.33 10.79
C ALA A 155 11.52 0.62 11.44
N ASN A 156 12.16 1.31 12.40
CA ASN A 156 13.18 0.74 13.26
C ASN A 156 12.68 0.64 14.70
N SER A 157 12.85 -0.54 15.29
CA SER A 157 13.05 -0.68 16.73
C SER A 157 14.56 -0.61 16.97
N ARG A 158 14.98 0.19 17.95
CA ARG A 158 16.32 0.71 18.33
C ARG A 158 17.59 -0.15 18.12
N SER A 159 17.53 -1.37 17.61
CA SER A 159 18.70 -2.25 17.36
C SER A 159 18.54 -3.23 16.20
N ARG A 160 17.58 -3.04 15.27
CA ARG A 160 17.37 -3.94 14.12
C ARG A 160 17.51 -3.21 12.80
N LYS A 161 17.86 -3.96 11.75
CA LYS A 161 17.89 -3.45 10.36
C LYS A 161 16.51 -2.90 10.00
N PRO A 162 16.41 -1.77 9.29
CA PRO A 162 15.14 -1.22 8.86
C PRO A 162 14.41 -2.17 7.92
N ILE A 163 13.17 -2.45 8.32
CA ILE A 163 12.21 -3.26 7.56
C ILE A 163 11.08 -2.35 7.11
N CYS A 164 10.63 -2.55 5.87
CA CYS A 164 9.47 -1.87 5.33
C CYS A 164 8.22 -2.22 6.14
N ALA A 165 7.61 -1.20 6.73
CA ALA A 165 6.38 -1.26 7.49
C ALA A 165 5.17 -0.85 6.66
N MET A 166 5.34 -0.08 5.58
CA MET A 166 4.25 0.37 4.71
C MET A 166 4.77 0.60 3.29
N VAL A 167 3.94 0.28 2.30
CA VAL A 167 4.14 0.68 0.90
C VAL A 167 3.04 1.65 0.51
N VAL A 168 3.41 2.72 -0.19
CA VAL A 168 2.48 3.74 -0.68
C VAL A 168 2.61 3.83 -2.20
N VAL A 169 1.49 3.84 -2.91
CA VAL A 169 1.40 4.10 -4.36
C VAL A 169 0.63 5.39 -4.58
N PHE A 170 1.17 6.26 -5.43
CA PHE A 170 0.66 7.60 -5.77
C PHE A 170 1.05 7.92 -7.23
N ASP A 171 0.49 8.98 -7.82
CA ASP A 171 0.74 9.29 -9.23
C ASP A 171 2.23 9.61 -9.50
N PRO A 172 2.81 9.11 -10.61
CA PRO A 172 4.17 9.46 -10.99
C PRO A 172 4.40 10.97 -11.07
N GLY A 173 5.51 11.44 -10.50
CA GLY A 173 5.86 12.85 -10.41
C GLY A 173 5.32 13.55 -9.15
N GLU A 174 4.40 12.93 -8.40
CA GLU A 174 3.94 13.43 -7.11
C GLU A 174 4.77 12.86 -5.95
N SER A 175 4.27 12.98 -4.71
CA SER A 175 4.95 12.52 -3.49
C SER A 175 3.96 11.83 -2.54
N ALA A 176 4.45 10.87 -1.72
CA ALA A 176 3.61 10.20 -0.72
C ALA A 176 3.13 11.16 0.37
N ALA A 177 3.86 12.25 0.64
CA ALA A 177 3.44 13.30 1.55
C ALA A 177 2.39 14.27 0.95
N GLY A 178 2.10 14.19 -0.35
CA GLY A 178 1.24 15.14 -1.05
C GLY A 178 -0.23 15.13 -0.63
N TYR A 179 -0.67 14.08 0.08
CA TYR A 179 -2.10 13.87 0.38
C TYR A 179 -2.40 13.66 1.85
N LEU A 180 -1.81 12.63 2.43
CA LEU A 180 -2.03 12.26 3.83
C LEU A 180 -0.70 11.82 4.43
N ASP A 181 -0.26 12.54 5.46
CA ASP A 181 0.93 12.20 6.22
C ASP A 181 0.57 11.26 7.38
N PHE A 182 0.22 10.02 7.02
CA PHE A 182 -0.17 8.98 7.98
C PHE A 182 0.82 7.81 7.96
N HIS A 183 1.39 7.50 9.11
CA HIS A 183 2.31 6.38 9.29
C HIS A 183 1.84 5.47 10.43
N VAL A 184 2.04 4.17 10.27
CA VAL A 184 1.63 3.22 11.32
C VAL A 184 2.50 3.41 12.55
N GLY A 185 1.88 3.66 13.70
CA GLY A 185 2.58 3.88 14.97
C GLY A 185 3.26 5.25 15.07
N PHE A 186 2.78 6.23 14.28
CA PHE A 186 3.23 7.62 14.27
C PHE A 186 2.92 8.40 15.56
N ASP A 187 2.03 7.88 16.41
CA ASP A 187 1.66 8.55 17.65
C ASP A 187 2.90 8.92 18.47
N LEU A 188 3.02 10.22 18.81
CA LEU A 188 4.14 10.78 19.58
C LEU A 188 5.50 10.82 18.83
N MET A 189 5.49 10.82 17.50
CA MET A 189 6.68 11.05 16.68
C MET A 189 6.75 12.49 16.17
N ASN A 190 7.98 13.02 16.09
CA ASN A 190 8.26 14.35 15.56
C ASN A 190 8.98 14.23 14.20
N PRO A 191 8.64 15.07 13.21
CA PRO A 191 9.44 15.18 12.00
C PRO A 191 10.84 15.70 12.34
N VAL A 192 11.85 15.15 11.68
CA VAL A 192 13.26 15.52 11.80
C VAL A 192 13.90 15.60 10.42
N GLU A 193 15.01 16.32 10.31
CA GLU A 193 15.74 16.42 9.04
C GLU A 193 16.23 15.02 8.57
N PRO A 194 16.03 14.68 7.28
CA PRO A 194 16.45 13.41 6.69
C PRO A 194 17.93 13.04 6.85
#